data_AF-A0A8J7R6V4-F1
#
_entry.id   AF-A0A8J7R6V4-F1
#
_cell.length_a   1.000
_cell.length_b   1.000
_cell.length_c   1.000
_cell.angle_alpha   90.00
_cell.angle_beta   90.00
_cell.angle_gamma   90.00
#
_symmetry.space_group_name_H-M   'P 1'
#
loop_
_entity.id
_entity.type
_entity.pdbx_description
1 polymer ?
#
loop_
_entity_poly.entity_id
_entity_poly.type
_entity_poly.pdbx_seq_one_letter_code
_entity_poly.pdbx_strand_id
1 'polypeptide(L)'
;MPVAVDEAGDFANFRETATKTKSLIDRLKAIELPDVDDVADDLENYLKTTERAEEFDAKIEETDALIDEIVYELYGLTDEEIEIVEEAVGE
;
A
#
# COMPACT_ATOMS: atom_id res chain seq x y z
N MET A 1 -52.81 12.70 31.84
CA MET A 1 -51.99 13.45 32.81
C MET A 1 -50.56 13.43 32.29
N PRO A 2 -49.99 14.55 31.80
CA PRO A 2 -48.57 14.61 31.50
C PRO A 2 -47.80 14.82 32.82
N VAL A 3 -46.75 14.03 33.04
CA VAL A 3 -45.81 14.28 34.12
C VAL A 3 -44.62 14.97 33.49
N ALA A 4 -44.44 16.24 33.82
CA ALA A 4 -43.21 16.98 33.59
C ALA A 4 -42.12 16.33 34.46
N VAL A 5 -41.03 15.90 33.83
CA VAL A 5 -39.80 15.57 34.56
C VAL A 5 -38.98 16.83 34.65
N ASP A 6 -38.60 17.14 35.87
CA ASP A 6 -37.84 18.30 36.29
C ASP A 6 -36.58 18.56 35.46
N GLU A 7 -36.36 19.86 35.31
CA GLU A 7 -35.16 20.54 34.86
C GLU A 7 -33.91 20.02 35.58
N ALA A 8 -33.25 19.02 34.99
CA ALA A 8 -31.80 18.88 35.08
C ALA A 8 -31.25 19.62 33.85
N GLY A 9 -30.70 20.83 34.00
CA GLY A 9 -29.46 21.03 34.73
C GLY A 9 -28.32 20.62 33.82
N ASP A 10 -27.66 21.62 33.24
CA ASP A 10 -26.50 21.56 32.35
C ASP A 10 -26.74 21.08 30.91
N PHE A 11 -26.99 22.09 30.06
CA PHE A 11 -26.58 22.11 28.67
C PHE A 11 -25.23 21.42 28.52
N ALA A 12 -25.23 20.35 27.71
CA ALA A 12 -24.07 19.78 27.05
C ALA A 12 -22.77 20.02 27.81
N ASN A 13 -22.49 19.12 28.76
CA ASN A 13 -21.17 18.94 29.34
C ASN A 13 -20.21 18.50 28.22
N PHE A 14 -19.94 19.40 27.27
CA PHE A 14 -18.76 19.38 26.42
C PHE A 14 -17.65 19.17 27.41
N ARG A 15 -17.11 17.96 27.44
CA ARG A 15 -15.86 17.74 28.16
C ARG A 15 -14.90 18.74 27.55
N GLU A 16 -14.55 19.80 28.28
CA GLU A 16 -13.45 20.73 27.99
C GLU A 16 -12.08 20.00 27.94
N THR A 17 -12.07 18.68 27.88
CA THR A 17 -10.92 17.81 28.09
C THR A 17 -10.88 16.70 27.04
N ALA A 18 -10.80 17.10 25.77
CA ALA A 18 -10.36 16.26 24.66
C ALA A 18 -9.79 17.22 23.60
N THR A 19 -8.54 17.21 23.19
CA THR A 19 -7.44 16.24 23.25
C THR A 19 -6.16 17.07 23.25
N LYS A 20 -5.13 16.74 24.04
CA LYS A 20 -3.80 17.28 23.74
C LYS A 20 -3.45 16.82 22.34
N THR A 21 -3.46 17.73 21.36
CA THR A 21 -2.95 17.46 20.02
C THR A 21 -1.44 17.27 20.18
N LYS A 22 -1.01 16.04 20.48
CA LYS A 22 0.41 15.69 20.44
C LYS A 22 0.90 16.02 19.03
N SER A 23 1.92 16.87 18.94
CA SER A 23 2.55 17.20 17.67
C SER A 23 3.02 15.91 16.99
N LEU A 24 3.13 15.90 15.65
CA LEU A 24 3.77 14.80 14.92
C LEU A 24 5.16 14.51 15.48
N ILE A 25 5.87 15.55 15.92
CA ILE A 25 7.19 15.45 16.55
C ILE A 25 7.10 14.75 17.91
N ASP A 26 6.08 15.04 18.72
CA ASP A 26 5.91 14.42 20.05
C ASP A 26 5.54 12.94 19.94
N ARG A 27 4.87 12.55 18.84
CA ARG A 27 4.56 11.16 18.53
C ARG A 27 5.81 10.42 18.03
N LEU A 28 6.59 11.04 17.15
CA LEU A 28 7.84 10.47 16.65
C LEU A 28 8.85 10.24 17.78
N LYS A 29 8.98 11.20 18.70
CA LYS A 29 9.88 11.06 19.87
C LYS A 29 9.44 9.98 20.86
N ALA A 30 8.15 9.64 20.86
CA ALA A 30 7.58 8.65 21.75
C ALA A 30 7.50 7.26 21.10
N ILE A 31 8.02 7.09 19.87
CA ILE A 31 8.11 5.77 19.25
C ILE A 31 9.17 4.96 19.98
N GLU A 32 8.81 3.77 20.43
CA GLU A 32 9.77 2.80 20.94
C GLU A 32 10.19 1.92 19.77
N LEU A 33 11.50 1.84 19.55
CA LEU A 33 12.10 0.98 18.54
C LEU A 33 12.54 -0.33 19.18
N PRO A 34 12.44 -1.46 18.46
CA PRO A 34 13.00 -2.72 18.93
C PRO A 34 14.53 -2.63 19.06
N ASP A 35 15.10 -3.46 19.91
CA ASP A 35 16.55 -3.60 20.01
C ASP A 35 17.11 -4.10 18.67
N VAL A 36 18.20 -3.48 18.22
CA VAL A 36 18.76 -3.73 16.88
C VAL A 36 19.22 -5.18 16.72
N ASP A 37 19.81 -5.75 17.77
CA ASP A 37 20.29 -7.13 17.77
C ASP A 37 19.17 -8.16 17.60
N ASP A 38 17.92 -7.81 17.97
CA ASP A 38 16.76 -8.70 17.83
C ASP A 38 16.16 -8.71 16.42
N VAL A 39 16.41 -7.67 15.61
CA VAL A 39 15.76 -7.49 14.29
C VAL A 39 16.72 -7.41 13.12
N ALA A 40 18.03 -7.32 13.35
CA ALA A 40 19.03 -7.13 12.31
C ALA A 40 18.99 -8.24 11.24
N ASP A 41 19.02 -9.50 11.68
CA ASP A 41 19.04 -10.67 10.78
C ASP A 41 17.72 -10.77 9.98
N ASP A 42 16.58 -10.54 10.64
CA ASP A 42 15.26 -10.58 9.98
C ASP A 42 15.12 -9.47 8.94
N LEU A 43 15.60 -8.25 9.25
CA LEU A 43 15.60 -7.14 8.32
C LEU A 43 16.52 -7.40 7.13
N GLU A 44 17.72 -7.93 7.35
CA GLU A 44 18.63 -8.30 6.26
C GLU A 44 18.00 -9.35 5.33
N ASN A 45 17.38 -10.39 5.90
CA ASN A 45 16.69 -11.42 5.13
C ASN A 45 15.50 -10.84 4.33
N TYR A 46 14.74 -9.92 4.93
CA TYR A 46 13.64 -9.24 4.25
C TYR A 46 14.15 -8.43 3.05
N LEU A 47 15.20 -7.62 3.24
CA LEU A 47 15.78 -6.80 2.18
C LEU A 47 16.29 -7.66 1.03
N LYS A 48 17.02 -8.74 1.32
CA LYS A 48 17.50 -9.68 0.30
C LYS A 48 16.36 -10.36 -0.45
N THR A 49 15.27 -10.70 0.25
CA THR A 49 14.10 -11.32 -0.39
C THR A 49 13.39 -10.32 -1.29
N THR A 50 13.29 -9.06 -0.86
CA THR A 50 12.69 -7.97 -1.64
C THR A 50 13.50 -7.71 -2.91
N GLU A 51 14.82 -7.59 -2.81
CA GLU A 51 15.71 -7.42 -3.96
C GLU A 51 15.57 -8.56 -4.98
N ARG A 52 15.49 -9.82 -4.50
CA ARG A 52 15.25 -10.97 -5.37
C ARG A 52 13.88 -10.98 -6.01
N ALA A 53 12.86 -10.46 -5.33
CA ALA A 53 11.52 -10.33 -5.90
C ALA A 53 11.54 -9.31 -7.05
N GLU A 54 12.15 -8.15 -6.84
CA GLU A 54 12.33 -7.12 -7.88
C GLU A 54 13.12 -7.66 -9.09
N GLU A 55 14.15 -8.48 -8.86
CA GLU A 55 14.89 -9.17 -9.93
C GLU A 55 13.98 -10.13 -10.72
N PHE A 56 13.07 -10.84 -10.05
CA PHE A 56 12.15 -11.76 -10.72
C PHE A 56 11.06 -11.01 -11.48
N ASP A 57 10.52 -9.93 -10.94
CA ASP A 57 9.53 -9.10 -11.63
C ASP A 57 10.11 -8.56 -12.94
N ALA A 58 11.34 -8.05 -12.92
CA ALA A 58 12.01 -7.59 -14.14
C ALA A 58 12.22 -8.70 -15.18
N LYS A 59 12.52 -9.94 -14.74
CA LYS A 59 12.64 -11.09 -15.65
C LYS A 59 11.31 -11.54 -16.23
N ILE A 60 10.24 -11.42 -15.46
CA ILE A 60 8.88 -11.72 -15.93
C ILE A 60 8.51 -10.73 -17.02
N GLU A 61 8.69 -9.43 -16.78
CA GLU A 61 8.45 -8.39 -17.80
C GLU A 61 9.27 -8.61 -19.08
N GLU A 62 10.57 -8.93 -18.96
CA GLU A 62 11.41 -9.26 -20.12
C GLU A 62 10.90 -10.51 -20.86
N THR A 63 10.47 -11.53 -20.12
CA THR A 63 9.97 -12.78 -20.70
C THR A 63 8.63 -12.58 -21.40
N ASP A 64 7.72 -11.79 -20.82
CA ASP A 64 6.42 -11.48 -21.40
C ASP A 64 6.61 -10.75 -22.74
N ALA A 65 7.47 -9.71 -22.78
CA ALA A 65 7.80 -9.01 -24.02
C ALA A 65 8.39 -9.94 -25.11
N LEU A 66 9.27 -10.88 -24.71
CA LEU A 66 9.82 -11.88 -25.63
C LEU A 66 8.76 -12.87 -26.12
N ILE A 67 7.79 -13.23 -25.28
CA ILE A 67 6.68 -14.11 -25.67
C ILE A 67 5.84 -13.41 -26.74
N ASP A 68 5.52 -12.13 -26.55
CA ASP A 68 4.72 -11.37 -27.51
C ASP A 68 5.44 -11.23 -28.86
N GLU A 69 6.73 -10.89 -28.86
CA GLU A 69 7.55 -10.87 -30.07
C GLU A 69 7.48 -12.21 -30.81
N ILE A 70 7.69 -13.32 -30.10
CA ILE A 70 7.65 -14.67 -30.69
C ILE A 70 6.25 -14.98 -31.25
N VAL A 71 5.18 -14.62 -30.53
CA VAL A 71 3.80 -14.87 -30.98
C VAL A 71 3.48 -14.05 -32.23
N TYR A 72 3.86 -12.78 -32.27
CA TYR A 72 3.67 -11.90 -33.43
C TYR A 72 4.43 -12.41 -34.65
N GLU A 73 5.68 -12.84 -34.49
CA GLU A 73 6.45 -13.45 -35.56
C GLU A 73 5.84 -14.77 -36.07
N LEU A 74 5.43 -15.66 -35.15
CA LEU A 74 4.88 -16.96 -35.50
C LEU A 74 3.59 -16.87 -36.32
N TYR A 75 2.76 -15.87 -36.04
CA TYR A 75 1.51 -15.64 -36.76
C TYR A 75 1.62 -14.58 -37.87
N GLY A 76 2.76 -13.89 -37.98
CA GLY A 76 3.03 -12.90 -39.01
C GLY A 76 2.10 -11.69 -38.95
N LEU A 77 1.81 -11.21 -37.73
CA LEU A 77 0.94 -10.06 -37.52
C LEU A 77 1.56 -8.79 -38.10
N THR A 78 0.70 -7.94 -38.65
CA THR A 78 1.05 -6.57 -39.02
C THR A 78 0.96 -5.63 -37.82
N ASP A 79 1.61 -4.46 -37.89
CA ASP A 79 1.56 -3.44 -36.83
C ASP A 79 0.12 -3.05 -36.43
N GLU A 80 -0.81 -3.00 -37.39
CA GLU A 80 -2.23 -2.71 -37.16
C GLU A 80 -2.93 -3.85 -36.37
N GLU A 81 -2.55 -5.11 -36.61
CA GLU A 81 -3.11 -6.26 -35.91
C GLU A 81 -2.53 -6.39 -34.50
N ILE A 82 -1.27 -6.01 -34.31
CA ILE A 82 -0.61 -5.96 -32.99
C ILE A 82 -1.31 -4.92 -32.10
N GLU A 83 -1.56 -3.71 -32.60
CA GLU A 83 -2.24 -2.64 -31.85
C GLU A 83 -3.62 -3.09 -31.32
N ILE A 84 -4.37 -3.83 -32.13
CA ILE A 84 -5.69 -4.38 -31.74
C ILE A 84 -5.55 -5.42 -30.62
N VAL A 85 -4.49 -6.24 -30.66
CA VAL A 85 -4.24 -7.26 -29.63
C VAL A 85 -3.84 -6.59 -28.32
N GLU A 86 -2.93 -5.62 -28.35
CA GLU A 86 -2.49 -4.87 -27.16
C GLU A 86 -3.67 -4.13 -26.50
N GLU A 87 -4.53 -3.45 -27.28
CA GLU A 87 -5.74 -2.79 -26.76
C GLU A 87 -6.70 -3.80 -26.09
N ALA A 88 -6.80 -5.01 -26.65
CA ALA A 88 -7.69 -6.04 -26.11
C ALA A 88 -7.17 -6.71 -24.83
N VAL A 89 -5.84 -6.84 -24.70
CA VAL A 89 -5.18 -7.45 -23.54
C VAL A 89 -5.00 -6.43 -22.40
N GLY A 90 -5.04 -5.14 -22.71
CA GLY A 90 -5.03 -4.06 -21.72
C GLY A 90 -3.66 -3.76 -21.16
N GLU A 91 -2.61 -3.97 -21.95
CA GLU A 91 -1.26 -3.47 -21.71
C GLU A 91 -1.13 -1.96 -21.92
#